data_AF-A0A5C5CUT1-F1
#
_entry.id   AF-A0A5C5CUT1-F1
#
_cell.length_a   1.000
_cell.length_b   1.000
_cell.length_c   1.000
_cell.angle_alpha   90.00
_cell.angle_beta   90.00
_cell.angle_gamma   90.00
#
_symmetry.space_group_name_H-M   'P 1'
#
loop_
_entity.id
_entity.type
_entity.pdbx_description
1 polymer ?
#
loop_
_entity_poly.entity_id
_entity_poly.type
_entity_poly.pdbx_seq_one_letter_code
_entity_poly.pdbx_strand_id
1 'polypeptide(L)'
;MSGLEQKIDELQLCIKELQLDAHASRIAITVLSSALNSISGKPGHLAEVIEDGMALSGPMQFDFPVEKDYETKLNAKVLALLSKQN
;
A
#
# COMPACT_ATOMS: atom_id res chain seq x y z
N MET A 1 -9.28 35.70 4.72
CA MET A 1 -9.61 34.28 4.54
C MET A 1 -10.56 33.88 5.65
N SER A 2 -11.70 33.30 5.30
CA SER A 2 -12.62 32.74 6.29
C SER A 2 -12.03 31.49 6.94
N GLY A 3 -12.45 31.14 8.15
CA GLY A 3 -11.99 29.92 8.82
C GLY A 3 -12.30 28.63 8.04
N LEU A 4 -13.18 28.70 7.05
CA LEU A 4 -13.51 27.57 6.17
C LEU A 4 -12.51 27.44 5.01
N GLU A 5 -12.08 28.57 4.43
CA GLU A 5 -11.03 28.59 3.39
C GLU A 5 -9.72 28.04 3.93
N GLN A 6 -9.33 28.45 5.14
CA GLN A 6 -8.10 27.95 5.77
C GLN A 6 -8.14 26.44 6.00
N LYS A 7 -9.28 25.88 6.43
CA LYS A 7 -9.45 24.43 6.60
C LYS A 7 -9.39 23.68 5.26
N ILE A 8 -9.91 24.28 4.20
CA ILE A 8 -9.81 23.69 2.85
C ILE A 8 -8.35 23.65 2.41
N ASP A 9 -7.60 24.73 2.61
CA ASP A 9 -6.19 24.79 2.24
C ASP A 9 -5.35 23.77 3.04
N GLU A 10 -5.60 23.63 4.33
CA GLU A 10 -4.96 22.62 5.20
C GLU A 10 -5.27 21.19 4.73
N LEU A 11 -6.52 20.89 4.39
CA LEU A 11 -6.90 19.57 3.85
C LEU A 11 -6.26 19.29 2.49
N GLN A 12 -6.18 20.30 1.61
CA GLN A 12 -5.51 20.16 0.32
C GLN A 12 -4.02 19.89 0.46
N LEU A 13 -3.36 20.52 1.44
CA LEU A 13 -1.95 20.25 1.74
C LEU A 13 -1.77 18.81 2.23
N CYS A 14 -2.59 18.37 3.20
CA CYS A 14 -2.57 17.01 3.72
C CYS A 14 -2.79 15.97 2.60
N ILE A 15 -3.74 16.20 1.69
CA ILE A 15 -3.97 15.32 0.53
C ILE A 15 -2.73 15.25 -0.38
N LYS A 16 -2.06 16.38 -0.64
CA LYS A 16 -0.84 16.40 -1.47
C LYS A 16 0.30 15.62 -0.82
N GLU A 17 0.48 15.75 0.48
CA GLU A 17 1.48 15.00 1.24
C GLU A 17 1.20 13.50 1.21
N LEU A 18 -0.05 13.10 1.50
CA LEU A 18 -0.47 11.68 1.43
C LEU A 18 -0.29 11.08 0.03
N GLN A 19 -0.53 11.86 -1.03
CA GLN A 19 -0.29 11.43 -2.41
C GLN A 19 1.19 11.21 -2.69
N LEU A 20 2.06 12.09 -2.20
CA LEU A 20 3.50 11.98 -2.36
C LEU A 20 4.02 10.75 -1.60
N ASP A 21 3.59 10.54 -0.36
CA ASP A 21 3.97 9.39 0.46
C ASP A 21 3.50 8.06 -0.16
N ALA A 22 2.28 8.03 -0.69
CA ALA A 22 1.76 6.87 -1.41
C ALA A 22 2.59 6.56 -2.67
N HIS A 23 3.02 7.60 -3.40
CA HIS A 23 3.86 7.42 -4.59
C HIS A 23 5.28 6.95 -4.22
N ALA A 24 5.90 7.56 -3.21
CA ALA A 24 7.20 7.16 -2.70
C ALA A 24 7.18 5.71 -2.20
N SER A 25 6.14 5.33 -1.44
CA SER A 25 5.93 3.96 -0.97
C SER A 25 5.81 2.97 -2.12
N ARG A 26 5.05 3.31 -3.17
CA ARG A 26 4.94 2.47 -4.37
C ARG A 26 6.30 2.24 -5.01
N ILE A 27 7.09 3.29 -5.25
CA ILE A 27 8.43 3.17 -5.83
C ILE A 27 9.33 2.30 -4.96
N ALA A 28 9.35 2.56 -3.64
CA ALA A 28 10.17 1.80 -2.70
C ALA A 28 9.81 0.30 -2.73
N ILE A 29 8.52 -0.04 -2.68
CA ILE A 29 8.02 -1.42 -2.77
C ILE A 29 8.42 -2.06 -4.10
N THR A 30 8.26 -1.36 -5.23
CA THR A 30 8.63 -1.89 -6.56
C THR A 30 10.13 -2.16 -6.65
N VAL A 31 10.97 -1.26 -6.14
CA VAL A 31 12.43 -1.43 -6.12
C VAL A 31 12.84 -2.61 -5.24
N LEU A 32 12.28 -2.71 -4.02
CA LEU A 32 12.53 -3.83 -3.11
C LEU A 32 12.06 -5.16 -3.70
N SER A 33 10.88 -5.21 -4.32
CA SER A 33 10.36 -6.39 -5.01
C SER A 33 11.29 -6.82 -6.14
N SER A 34 11.77 -5.86 -6.94
CA SER A 34 12.71 -6.15 -8.03
C SER A 34 14.04 -6.67 -7.50
N ALA A 35 14.60 -6.05 -6.47
CA ALA A 35 15.84 -6.49 -5.83
C ALA A 35 15.71 -7.91 -5.24
N LEU A 36 14.60 -8.19 -4.55
CA LEU A 36 14.36 -9.51 -3.96
C LEU A 36 14.15 -10.58 -5.04
N ASN A 37 13.42 -10.28 -6.11
CA ASN A 37 13.25 -11.19 -7.24
C ASN A 37 14.58 -11.48 -7.95
N SER A 38 15.49 -10.49 -8.03
CA SER A 38 16.84 -10.69 -8.56
C SER A 38 17.69 -11.58 -7.66
N ILE A 39 17.57 -11.46 -6.33
CA ILE A 39 18.28 -12.30 -5.36
C ILE A 39 17.73 -13.73 -5.35
N SER A 40 16.42 -13.91 -5.40
CA SER A 40 15.76 -15.22 -5.35
C SER A 40 15.88 -16.01 -6.66
N GLY A 41 16.19 -15.34 -7.78
CA GLY A 41 16.18 -15.91 -9.12
C GLY A 41 14.78 -16.31 -9.61
N LYS A 42 13.72 -15.96 -8.86
CA LYS A 42 12.32 -16.32 -9.14
C LYS A 42 11.45 -15.07 -9.21
N PRO A 43 11.08 -14.61 -10.43
CA PRO A 43 10.15 -13.51 -10.60
C PRO A 43 8.80 -13.80 -9.93
N GLY A 44 8.29 -12.86 -9.14
CA GLY A 44 6.98 -13.00 -8.49
C GLY A 44 7.00 -13.70 -7.13
N HIS A 45 8.15 -14.22 -6.70
CA HIS A 45 8.27 -14.94 -5.43
C HIS A 45 7.87 -14.11 -4.21
N LEU A 46 8.13 -12.79 -4.23
CA LEU A 46 7.70 -11.91 -3.14
C LEU A 46 6.16 -11.85 -3.00
N ALA A 47 5.43 -11.88 -4.10
CA ALA A 47 3.97 -11.85 -4.06
C ALA A 47 3.42 -13.13 -3.43
N GLU A 48 3.95 -14.29 -3.80
CA GLU A 48 3.60 -15.60 -3.21
C GLU A 48 3.88 -15.63 -1.71
N VAL A 49 5.09 -15.22 -1.30
CA VAL A 49 5.49 -15.21 0.12
C VAL A 49 4.61 -14.27 0.95
N ILE A 50 4.23 -13.12 0.39
CA ILE A 50 3.34 -12.17 1.06
C ILE A 50 1.90 -12.70 1.11
N GLU A 51 1.41 -13.34 0.06
CA GLU A 51 0.08 -13.97 0.04
C GLU A 51 -0.03 -15.07 1.11
N ASP A 52 0.97 -15.96 1.17
CA ASP A 52 1.07 -17.00 2.20
C ASP A 52 1.15 -16.38 3.60
N GLY A 53 1.98 -15.34 3.77
CA GLY A 53 2.09 -14.61 5.03
C GLY A 53 0.76 -13.99 5.46
N MET A 54 0.04 -13.34 4.55
CA MET A 54 -1.27 -12.74 4.80
C MET A 54 -2.30 -13.80 5.21
N ALA A 55 -2.33 -14.95 4.54
CA ALA A 55 -3.24 -16.04 4.89
C ALA A 55 -2.98 -16.59 6.30
N LEU A 56 -1.73 -16.55 6.77
CA LEU A 56 -1.31 -17.03 8.09
C LEU A 56 -1.46 -15.98 9.21
N SER A 57 -1.56 -14.69 8.87
CA SER A 57 -1.48 -13.58 9.84
C SER A 57 -2.73 -13.37 10.69
N GLY A 58 -3.84 -14.05 10.37
CA GLY A 58 -5.15 -13.75 10.97
C GLY A 58 -5.68 -12.37 10.57
N PRO A 59 -6.87 -11.98 11.06
CA PRO A 59 -7.49 -10.71 10.69
C PRO A 59 -6.67 -9.52 11.21
N MET A 60 -6.44 -8.54 10.34
CA MET A 60 -5.77 -7.28 10.71
C MET A 60 -6.60 -6.48 11.72
N GLN A 61 -5.91 -5.93 12.73
CA GLN A 61 -6.50 -4.95 13.63
C GLN A 61 -6.31 -3.55 13.05
N PHE A 62 -7.40 -2.81 12.93
CA PHE A 62 -7.40 -1.41 12.50
C PHE A 62 -7.76 -0.53 13.69
N ASP A 63 -6.96 0.51 13.93
CA ASP A 63 -7.19 1.49 15.01
C ASP A 63 -8.36 2.46 14.72
N PHE A 64 -9.06 2.25 13.60
CA PHE A 64 -10.12 3.11 13.09
C PHE A 64 -11.24 2.26 12.47
N PRO A 65 -12.48 2.77 12.43
CA PRO A 65 -13.59 2.07 11.79
C PRO A 65 -13.31 1.89 10.30
N VAL A 66 -13.35 0.64 9.85
CA VAL A 66 -13.18 0.27 8.44
C VAL A 66 -14.47 -0.29 7.86
N GLU A 67 -14.67 -0.10 6.56
CA GLU A 67 -15.79 -0.70 5.84
C GLU A 67 -15.71 -2.23 5.87
N LYS A 68 -16.87 -2.88 5.74
CA LYS A 68 -16.92 -4.32 5.44
C LYS A 68 -16.12 -4.56 4.16
N ASP A 69 -15.24 -5.57 4.20
CA ASP A 69 -14.31 -5.95 3.11
C ASP A 69 -13.11 -5.03 2.89
N TYR A 70 -12.85 -4.05 3.77
CA TYR A 70 -11.67 -3.17 3.65
C TYR A 70 -10.35 -3.95 3.64
N GLU A 71 -10.21 -4.92 4.53
CA GLU A 71 -9.04 -5.79 4.61
C GLU A 71 -8.78 -6.55 3.31
N THR A 72 -9.84 -7.11 2.72
CA THR A 72 -9.77 -7.79 1.42
C THR A 72 -9.32 -6.83 0.30
N LYS A 73 -9.87 -5.60 0.27
CA LYS A 73 -9.46 -4.58 -0.70
C LYS A 73 -8.00 -4.16 -0.50
N LEU A 74 -7.54 -4.07 0.76
CA LEU A 74 -6.17 -3.73 1.11
C LEU A 74 -5.20 -4.82 0.65
N ASN A 75 -5.48 -6.09 0.96
CA ASN A 75 -4.66 -7.23 0.53
C ASN A 75 -4.57 -7.30 -1.00
N ALA A 76 -5.69 -7.14 -1.71
CA ALA A 76 -5.69 -7.10 -3.17
C ALA A 76 -4.81 -5.96 -3.73
N LYS A 77 -4.83 -4.77 -3.10
CA LYS A 77 -3.96 -3.65 -3.50
C LYS A 77 -2.49 -3.95 -3.25
N VAL A 78 -2.14 -4.58 -2.12
CA VAL A 78 -0.75 -4.95 -1.81
C VAL A 78 -0.23 -5.99 -2.81
N LEU A 79 -1.00 -7.06 -3.07
CA LEU A 79 -0.62 -8.08 -4.04
C LEU A 79 -0.48 -7.51 -5.46
N ALA A 80 -1.32 -6.56 -5.85
CA ALA A 80 -1.19 -5.87 -7.14
C ALA A 80 0.08 -5.00 -7.26
N LEU A 81 0.62 -4.49 -6.14
CA LEU A 81 1.88 -3.73 -6.14
C LEU A 81 3.11 -4.65 -6.25
N LEU A 82 2.98 -5.89 -5.77
CA LEU A 82 4.06 -6.86 -5.68
C LEU A 82 4.12 -7.82 -6.87
N SER A 83 2.97 -8.13 -7.46
CA SER A 83 2.90 -8.91 -8.69
C SER A 83 3.57 -8.13 -9.81
N LYS A 84 4.50 -8.79 -10.50
CA LYS A 84 5.23 -8.19 -11.61
C LYS A 84 4.20 -7.77 -12.66
N GLN A 85 4.04 -6.46 -12.90
CA GLN A 85 3.43 -6.02 -14.15
C GLN A 85 4.34 -6.54 -15.26
N ASN A 86 3.81 -7.47 -16.06
CA ASN A 86 4.46 -7.94 -17.26
C ASN A 86 4.75 -6.78 -18.21
#